data_AF-A0A673XYX8-F1
#
_entry.id   AF-A0A673XYX8-F1
#
_cell.length_a   1.000
_cell.length_b   1.000
_cell.length_c   1.000
_cell.angle_alpha   90.00
_cell.angle_beta   90.00
_cell.angle_gamma   90.00
#
_symmetry.space_group_name_H-M   'P 1'
#
loop_
_entity.id
_entity.type
_entity.pdbx_description
1 polymer ?
#
loop_
_entity_poly.entity_id
_entity_poly.type
_entity_poly.pdbx_seq_one_letter_code
_entity_poly.pdbx_strand_id
1 'polypeptide(L)'
;MRPLGGPRHRGQHLINHRPLQLKEEKLKGRMRASWAGLMTALRRHMAFDLLRDNLRYRMYVVGITWMMLGFVVPRIYLVPYATAHDMDQSQAALLLSILGIVNIVVRPPIGLLFSLPWFKGCHTYVFSAALLLNGLSNSICCIDASFPVLLAYVVTYGLSMSVVGSLMFTVLMDTLDMSRFPAALGLLAIMESVTLLIGPPLAGILVDRTGEYFYVFFACSATVASSAVFLMVSFYWLDRRDRKALKGQQVPPQVPPQKPASGNNLIPQCQYRSVPTEGDKDKASDSETGDITRL
;
A
#
# COMPACT_ATOMS: atom_id res chain seq x y z
N MET A 1 10.51 45.74 -77.68
CA MET A 1 10.87 44.46 -78.34
C MET A 1 11.46 43.54 -77.27
N ARG A 2 11.00 42.28 -77.19
CA ARG A 2 11.34 41.28 -76.14
C ARG A 2 12.85 41.03 -76.03
N PRO A 3 13.33 40.56 -74.86
CA PRO A 3 13.82 39.19 -74.85
C PRO A 3 13.56 38.35 -73.58
N LEU A 4 13.43 37.04 -73.83
CA LEU A 4 13.99 35.89 -73.10
C LEU A 4 13.51 35.53 -71.68
N GLY A 5 12.91 34.34 -71.60
CA GLY A 5 12.58 33.65 -70.37
C GLY A 5 13.80 33.28 -69.54
N GLY A 6 13.70 33.52 -68.23
CA GLY A 6 14.63 33.10 -67.19
C GLY A 6 14.17 31.82 -66.47
N PRO A 7 15.07 31.16 -65.74
CA PRO A 7 15.16 29.71 -65.72
C PRO A 7 14.11 29.01 -64.86
N ARG A 8 13.66 27.89 -65.42
CA ARG A 8 12.90 26.81 -64.78
C ARG A 8 13.70 26.30 -63.57
N HIS A 9 13.40 26.81 -62.37
CA HIS A 9 13.94 26.24 -61.14
C HIS A 9 13.37 24.83 -60.95
N ARG A 10 14.23 23.88 -61.34
CA ARG A 10 14.42 22.53 -60.81
C ARG A 10 13.50 22.21 -59.63
N GLY A 11 12.66 21.18 -59.84
CA GLY A 11 11.74 20.66 -58.84
C GLY A 11 12.40 20.56 -57.47
N GLN A 12 11.90 21.37 -56.55
CA GLN A 12 12.14 21.19 -55.14
C GLN A 12 11.42 19.89 -54.79
N HIS A 13 12.20 18.83 -54.60
CA HIS A 13 11.77 17.58 -54.01
C HIS A 13 11.30 17.95 -52.59
N LEU A 14 10.04 18.39 -52.48
CA LEU A 14 9.30 18.55 -51.24
C LEU A 14 9.20 17.15 -50.64
N ILE A 15 10.25 16.75 -49.93
CA ILE A 15 10.22 15.62 -49.02
C ILE A 15 9.08 15.93 -48.08
N ASN A 16 7.99 15.21 -48.31
CA ASN A 16 6.70 15.38 -47.69
C ASN A 16 6.84 15.00 -46.21
N HIS A 17 7.28 15.95 -45.38
CA HIS A 17 7.29 15.81 -43.91
C HIS A 17 5.90 16.06 -43.29
N ARG A 18 4.96 16.56 -44.09
CA ARG A 18 3.58 16.88 -43.67
C ARG A 18 2.72 15.67 -43.24
N PRO A 19 2.82 14.45 -43.79
CA PRO A 19 1.97 13.33 -43.40
C PRO A 19 2.45 12.65 -42.12
N LEU A 20 3.75 12.72 -41.79
CA LEU A 20 4.29 12.21 -40.52
C LEU A 20 3.95 13.14 -39.35
N GLN A 21 4.12 14.46 -39.52
CA GLN A 21 3.74 15.46 -38.51
C GLN A 21 2.22 15.44 -38.24
N LEU A 22 1.39 15.34 -39.28
CA LEU A 22 -0.06 15.24 -39.12
C LEU A 22 -0.48 13.93 -38.42
N LYS A 23 0.23 12.82 -38.68
CA LYS A 23 -0.02 11.53 -38.03
C LYS A 23 0.44 11.53 -36.58
N GLU A 24 1.56 12.18 -36.25
CA GLU A 24 2.01 12.39 -34.87
C GLU A 24 1.06 13.30 -34.09
N GLU A 25 0.64 14.43 -34.64
CA GLU A 25 -0.29 15.36 -33.98
C GLU A 25 -1.68 14.73 -33.78
N LYS A 26 -2.15 13.94 -34.75
CA LYS A 26 -3.44 13.22 -34.65
C LYS A 26 -3.35 12.03 -33.69
N LEU A 27 -2.20 11.36 -33.60
CA LEU A 27 -1.93 10.31 -32.62
C LEU A 27 -1.83 10.92 -31.21
N LYS A 28 -1.09 12.02 -31.03
CA LYS A 28 -1.03 12.78 -29.77
C LYS A 28 -2.40 13.29 -29.35
N GLY A 29 -3.22 13.76 -30.29
CA GLY A 29 -4.60 14.19 -30.05
C GLY A 29 -5.51 13.04 -29.61
N ARG A 30 -5.45 11.88 -30.28
CA ARG A 30 -6.19 10.67 -29.87
C ARG A 30 -5.72 10.15 -28.50
N MET A 31 -4.41 10.20 -28.25
CA MET A 31 -3.82 9.77 -26.99
C MET A 31 -4.23 10.73 -25.87
N ARG A 32 -4.23 12.04 -26.09
CA ARG A 32 -4.73 13.05 -25.14
C ARG A 32 -6.23 12.91 -24.88
N ALA A 33 -7.03 12.61 -25.91
CA ALA A 33 -8.47 12.41 -25.76
C ALA A 33 -8.81 11.11 -25.01
N SER A 34 -8.11 10.00 -25.31
CA SER A 34 -8.22 8.75 -24.55
C SER A 34 -7.69 8.92 -23.12
N TRP A 35 -6.61 9.67 -22.93
CA TRP A 35 -6.05 9.99 -21.61
C TRP A 35 -6.98 10.88 -20.80
N ALA A 36 -7.62 11.87 -21.43
CA ALA A 36 -8.64 12.71 -20.80
C ALA A 36 -9.91 11.90 -20.48
N GLY A 37 -10.35 11.01 -21.36
CA GLY A 37 -11.49 10.10 -21.12
C GLY A 37 -11.21 9.12 -19.98
N LEU A 38 -10.01 8.53 -19.95
CA LEU A 38 -9.53 7.68 -18.87
C LEU A 38 -9.43 8.46 -17.56
N MET A 39 -8.84 9.67 -17.56
CA MET A 39 -8.79 10.54 -16.38
C MET A 39 -10.17 10.96 -15.90
N THR A 40 -11.11 11.19 -16.82
CA THR A 40 -12.47 11.59 -16.47
C THR A 40 -13.24 10.40 -15.92
N ALA A 41 -13.06 9.20 -16.47
CA ALA A 41 -13.60 7.95 -15.90
C ALA A 41 -12.99 7.64 -14.53
N LEU A 42 -11.68 7.81 -14.38
CA LEU A 42 -10.98 7.76 -13.08
C LEU A 42 -11.56 8.77 -12.11
N ARG A 43 -11.74 10.02 -12.52
CA ARG A 43 -12.27 11.09 -11.66
C ARG A 43 -13.73 10.88 -11.27
N ARG A 44 -14.50 10.17 -12.11
CA ARG A 44 -15.94 9.94 -11.94
C ARG A 44 -16.25 8.65 -11.15
N HIS A 45 -15.32 7.69 -11.10
CA HIS A 45 -15.50 6.41 -10.41
C HIS A 45 -14.44 6.07 -9.36
N MET A 46 -13.31 6.76 -9.30
CA MET A 46 -12.25 6.48 -8.34
C MET A 46 -12.32 7.42 -7.15
N ALA A 47 -12.02 6.83 -6.00
CA ALA A 47 -12.18 7.41 -4.69
C ALA A 47 -11.11 8.48 -4.38
N PHE A 48 -11.00 9.51 -5.23
CA PHE A 48 -10.22 10.72 -4.94
C PHE A 48 -10.73 11.43 -3.68
N ASP A 49 -12.03 11.34 -3.43
CA ASP A 49 -12.64 11.75 -2.16
C ASP A 49 -12.01 10.98 -0.98
N LEU A 50 -11.73 9.68 -1.14
CA LEU A 50 -11.04 8.89 -0.11
C LEU A 50 -9.62 9.38 0.17
N LEU A 51 -8.88 9.79 -0.87
CA LEU A 51 -7.56 10.42 -0.67
C LEU A 51 -7.67 11.77 0.04
N ARG A 52 -8.77 12.49 -0.14
CA ARG A 52 -8.95 13.81 0.46
C ARG A 52 -9.47 13.74 1.90
N ASP A 53 -10.44 12.86 2.13
CA ASP A 53 -11.20 12.74 3.38
C ASP A 53 -10.48 11.84 4.39
N ASN A 54 -9.85 10.75 3.94
CA ASN A 54 -9.17 9.80 4.81
C ASN A 54 -7.66 10.04 4.82
N LEU A 55 -7.19 10.75 5.86
CA LEU A 55 -5.77 11.03 6.05
C LEU A 55 -4.91 9.74 6.14
N ARG A 56 -5.43 8.70 6.81
CA ARG A 56 -4.79 7.39 6.96
C ARG A 56 -4.55 6.73 5.61
N TYR A 57 -5.59 6.68 4.77
CA TYR A 57 -5.50 6.12 3.43
C TYR A 57 -4.56 6.93 2.52
N ARG A 58 -4.61 8.27 2.58
CA ARG A 58 -3.70 9.12 1.79
C ARG A 58 -2.23 8.85 2.10
N MET A 59 -1.87 8.82 3.38
CA MET A 59 -0.49 8.56 3.79
C MET A 59 -0.05 7.15 3.38
N TYR A 60 -0.95 6.17 3.49
CA TYR A 60 -0.71 4.80 3.05
C TYR A 60 -0.42 4.72 1.55
N VAL A 61 -1.31 5.27 0.70
CA VAL A 61 -1.13 5.27 -0.75
C VAL A 61 0.15 5.99 -1.15
N VAL A 62 0.43 7.16 -0.58
CA VAL A 62 1.66 7.91 -0.87
C VAL A 62 2.89 7.08 -0.51
N GLY A 63 2.91 6.44 0.67
CA GLY A 63 4.05 5.61 1.07
C GLY A 63 4.22 4.37 0.19
N ILE A 64 3.14 3.67 -0.17
CA ILE A 64 3.20 2.51 -1.08
C ILE A 64 3.69 2.92 -2.47
N THR A 65 3.19 4.04 -3.02
CA THR A 65 3.63 4.52 -4.34
C THR A 65 5.10 4.92 -4.34
N TRP A 66 5.56 5.57 -3.26
CA TRP A 66 6.97 5.89 -3.06
C TRP A 66 7.85 4.64 -2.97
N MET A 67 7.39 3.64 -2.21
CA MET A 67 8.04 2.34 -2.08
C MET A 67 8.16 1.61 -3.42
N MET A 68 7.09 1.59 -4.23
CA MET A 68 7.07 0.87 -5.50
C MET A 68 8.12 1.39 -6.50
N LEU A 69 8.53 2.66 -6.42
CA LEU A 69 9.59 3.22 -7.28
C LEU A 69 10.92 2.47 -7.08
N GLY A 70 11.29 2.23 -5.82
CA GLY A 70 12.54 1.55 -5.47
C GLY A 70 12.42 0.03 -5.38
N PHE A 71 11.20 -0.50 -5.20
CA PHE A 71 10.99 -1.93 -4.98
C PHE A 71 11.06 -2.77 -6.28
N VAL A 72 10.77 -2.16 -7.43
CA VAL A 72 10.69 -2.83 -8.73
C VAL A 72 12.07 -2.98 -9.37
N VAL A 73 12.92 -1.97 -9.19
CA VAL A 73 14.21 -1.83 -9.87
C VAL A 73 15.19 -2.95 -9.48
N PRO A 74 15.43 -3.29 -8.20
CA PRO A 74 16.33 -4.39 -7.83
C PRO A 74 15.93 -5.73 -8.42
N ARG A 75 14.62 -5.99 -8.60
CA ARG A 75 14.12 -7.22 -9.20
C ARG A 75 14.41 -7.32 -10.70
N ILE A 76 14.26 -6.21 -11.42
CA ILE A 76 14.53 -6.18 -12.87
C ILE A 76 16.03 -6.23 -13.14
N TYR A 77 16.81 -5.50 -12.34
CA TYR A 77 18.27 -5.42 -12.50
C TYR A 77 19.03 -6.59 -11.87
N LEU A 78 18.36 -7.50 -11.15
CA LEU A 78 19.00 -8.66 -10.54
C LEU A 78 19.72 -9.55 -11.57
N VAL A 79 19.09 -9.81 -12.72
CA VAL A 79 19.68 -10.65 -13.77
C VAL A 79 20.87 -9.94 -14.44
N PRO A 80 20.75 -8.68 -14.93
CA PRO A 80 21.89 -7.91 -15.41
C PRO A 80 23.04 -7.82 -14.41
N TYR A 81 22.73 -7.64 -13.12
CA TYR A 81 23.72 -7.57 -12.05
C TYR A 81 24.48 -8.88 -11.86
N ALA A 82 23.77 -10.01 -11.85
CA ALA A 82 24.39 -11.33 -11.80
C ALA A 82 25.31 -11.57 -13.01
N THR A 83 24.83 -11.26 -14.22
CA THR A 83 25.64 -11.43 -15.44
C THR A 83 26.83 -10.48 -15.53
N ALA A 84 26.78 -9.31 -14.89
CA ALA A 84 27.90 -8.37 -14.84
C ALA A 84 29.04 -8.85 -13.92
N HIS A 85 28.76 -9.81 -13.03
CA HIS A 85 29.73 -10.40 -12.10
C HIS A 85 30.15 -11.83 -12.51
N ASP A 86 30.29 -12.08 -13.80
CA ASP A 86 30.74 -13.36 -14.40
C ASP A 86 29.87 -14.58 -14.04
N MET A 87 28.61 -14.37 -13.61
CA MET A 87 27.68 -15.48 -13.36
C MET A 87 27.02 -15.93 -14.66
N ASP A 88 26.91 -17.24 -14.84
CA ASP A 88 26.22 -17.80 -16.01
C ASP A 88 24.74 -17.38 -16.03
N GLN A 89 24.19 -17.18 -17.22
CA GLN A 89 22.79 -16.76 -17.38
C GLN A 89 21.81 -17.77 -16.76
N SER A 90 22.16 -19.07 -16.74
CA SER A 90 21.37 -20.09 -16.06
C SER A 90 21.34 -19.86 -14.54
N GLN A 91 22.45 -19.47 -13.92
CA GLN A 91 22.53 -19.17 -12.49
C GLN A 91 21.72 -17.92 -12.13
N ALA A 92 21.75 -16.88 -12.97
CA ALA A 92 20.93 -15.69 -12.81
C ALA A 92 19.42 -16.01 -12.90
N ALA A 93 19.02 -16.86 -13.85
CA ALA A 93 17.64 -17.33 -13.98
C ALA A 93 17.21 -18.21 -12.79
N LEU A 94 18.12 -19.02 -12.25
CA LEU A 94 17.88 -19.81 -11.03
C LEU A 94 17.61 -18.91 -9.83
N LEU A 95 18.36 -17.82 -9.66
CA LEU A 95 18.11 -16.83 -8.60
C LEU A 95 16.70 -16.24 -8.70
N LEU A 96 16.28 -15.81 -9.90
CA LEU A 96 14.92 -15.28 -10.10
C LEU A 96 13.84 -16.35 -9.89
N SER A 97 14.13 -17.60 -10.23
CA SER A 97 13.22 -18.74 -10.00
C SER A 97 13.06 -19.04 -8.51
N ILE A 98 14.18 -19.08 -7.76
CA ILE A 98 14.17 -19.26 -6.30
C ILE A 98 13.42 -18.13 -5.63
N LEU A 99 13.62 -16.88 -6.07
CA LEU A 99 12.85 -15.73 -5.59
C LEU A 99 11.33 -15.96 -5.72
N GLY A 100 10.90 -16.44 -6.88
CA GLY A 100 9.50 -16.75 -7.15
C GLY A 100 8.95 -17.89 -6.28
N ILE A 101 9.70 -19.00 -6.18
CA ILE A 101 9.31 -20.16 -5.37
C ILE A 101 9.17 -19.78 -3.89
N VAL A 102 10.17 -19.08 -3.33
CA VAL A 102 10.12 -18.57 -1.96
C VAL A 102 8.88 -17.70 -1.78
N ASN A 103 8.58 -16.82 -2.73
CA ASN A 103 7.42 -15.96 -2.61
C ASN A 103 6.09 -16.74 -2.58
N ILE A 104 5.94 -17.73 -3.44
CA ILE A 104 4.72 -18.56 -3.51
C ILE A 104 4.56 -19.41 -2.24
N VAL A 105 5.65 -20.00 -1.73
CA VAL A 105 5.60 -20.90 -0.56
C VAL A 105 5.38 -20.13 0.74
N VAL A 106 6.02 -18.97 0.88
CA VAL A 106 6.05 -18.25 2.17
C VAL A 106 4.85 -17.31 2.33
N ARG A 107 4.26 -16.84 1.21
CA ARG A 107 3.13 -15.90 1.24
C ARG A 107 1.87 -16.44 1.95
N PRO A 108 1.38 -17.67 1.70
CA PRO A 108 0.19 -18.18 2.39
C PRO A 108 0.38 -18.35 3.90
N PRO A 109 1.46 -18.99 4.42
CA PRO A 109 1.70 -19.09 5.85
C PRO A 109 1.75 -17.74 6.55
N ILE A 110 2.42 -16.76 5.95
CA ILE A 110 2.49 -15.37 6.45
C ILE A 110 1.10 -14.75 6.51
N GLY A 111 0.30 -14.87 5.43
CA GLY A 111 -1.05 -14.33 5.39
C GLY A 111 -1.96 -14.93 6.46
N LEU A 112 -1.83 -16.24 6.71
CA LEU A 112 -2.54 -16.93 7.78
C LEU A 112 -2.07 -16.47 9.17
N LEU A 113 -0.75 -16.32 9.37
CA LEU A 113 -0.16 -15.85 10.62
C LEU A 113 -0.69 -14.47 11.03
N PHE A 114 -0.82 -13.55 10.08
CA PHE A 114 -1.36 -12.20 10.33
C PHE A 114 -2.89 -12.14 10.41
N SER A 115 -3.58 -13.23 10.08
CA SER A 115 -5.02 -13.35 10.36
C SER A 115 -5.31 -13.65 11.83
N LEU A 116 -4.29 -14.06 12.60
CA LEU A 116 -4.46 -14.41 14.01
C LEU A 116 -4.77 -13.16 14.87
N PRO A 117 -5.68 -13.27 15.85
CA PRO A 117 -6.07 -12.16 16.71
C PRO A 117 -4.93 -11.58 17.55
N TRP A 118 -3.83 -12.33 17.70
CA TRP A 118 -2.62 -11.92 18.42
C TRP A 118 -1.89 -10.75 17.75
N PHE A 119 -1.99 -10.62 16.42
CA PHE A 119 -1.34 -9.56 15.65
C PHE A 119 -2.23 -8.34 15.40
N LYS A 120 -3.49 -8.38 15.88
CA LYS A 120 -4.50 -7.34 15.65
C LYS A 120 -4.03 -6.00 16.24
N GLY A 121 -3.68 -5.06 15.37
CA GLY A 121 -3.14 -3.73 15.72
C GLY A 121 -1.63 -3.57 15.58
N CYS A 122 -0.88 -4.65 15.35
CA CYS A 122 0.56 -4.62 15.08
C CYS A 122 0.90 -4.74 13.58
N HIS A 123 -0.10 -4.99 12.72
CA HIS A 123 0.09 -5.20 11.27
C HIS A 123 0.90 -4.10 10.61
N THR A 124 0.62 -2.84 10.95
CA THR A 124 1.30 -1.68 10.39
C THR A 124 2.76 -1.59 10.78
N TYR A 125 3.10 -1.91 12.04
CA TYR A 125 4.49 -1.90 12.51
C TYR A 125 5.29 -3.02 11.87
N VAL A 126 4.69 -4.22 11.77
CA VAL A 126 5.32 -5.36 11.10
C VAL A 126 5.49 -5.08 9.61
N PHE A 127 4.52 -4.43 8.97
CA PHE A 127 4.62 -3.99 7.58
C PHE A 127 5.79 -3.03 7.37
N SER A 128 5.91 -1.98 8.20
CA SER A 128 7.06 -1.07 8.11
C SER A 128 8.39 -1.75 8.42
N ALA A 129 8.43 -2.69 9.37
CA ALA A 129 9.65 -3.43 9.70
C ALA A 129 10.07 -4.34 8.53
N ALA A 130 9.12 -5.04 7.90
CA ALA A 130 9.38 -5.85 6.72
C ALA A 130 9.87 -5.01 5.53
N LEU A 131 9.34 -3.80 5.37
CA LEU A 131 9.84 -2.85 4.36
C LEU A 131 11.24 -2.34 4.64
N LEU A 132 11.55 -2.04 5.90
CA LEU A 132 12.91 -1.68 6.30
C LEU A 132 13.87 -2.83 6.04
N LEU A 133 13.50 -4.05 6.40
CA LEU A 133 14.31 -5.25 6.17
C LEU A 133 14.50 -5.49 4.67
N ASN A 134 13.49 -5.24 3.85
CA ASN A 134 13.61 -5.30 2.40
C ASN A 134 14.60 -4.24 1.85
N GLY A 135 14.48 -2.98 2.30
CA GLY A 135 15.42 -1.93 1.93
C GLY A 135 16.85 -2.26 2.34
N LEU A 136 17.05 -2.67 3.59
CA LEU A 136 18.35 -3.08 4.12
C LEU A 136 18.94 -4.29 3.37
N SER A 137 18.10 -5.24 2.95
CA SER A 137 18.53 -6.38 2.14
C SER A 137 19.12 -5.92 0.80
N ASN A 138 18.56 -4.88 0.18
CA ASN A 138 19.12 -4.31 -1.05
C ASN A 138 20.51 -3.67 -0.82
N SER A 139 20.80 -3.23 0.40
CA SER A 139 22.15 -2.77 0.77
C SER A 139 23.16 -3.92 0.87
N ILE A 140 22.73 -5.18 1.06
CA ILE A 140 23.64 -6.34 1.08
C ILE A 140 24.26 -6.54 -0.31
N CYS A 141 23.50 -6.26 -1.38
CA CYS A 141 24.03 -6.27 -2.75
C CYS A 141 25.19 -5.27 -2.95
N CYS A 142 25.34 -4.27 -2.08
CA CYS A 142 26.41 -3.29 -2.18
C CYS A 142 27.77 -3.82 -1.65
N ILE A 143 27.79 -4.92 -0.89
CA ILE A 143 29.01 -5.35 -0.17
C ILE A 143 29.86 -6.28 -1.03
N ASP A 144 29.24 -7.30 -1.63
CA ASP A 144 29.93 -8.28 -2.46
C ASP A 144 28.94 -8.97 -3.40
N ALA A 145 29.39 -9.36 -4.59
CA ALA A 145 28.55 -9.90 -5.67
C ALA A 145 28.83 -11.37 -5.96
N SER A 146 29.08 -12.16 -4.92
CA SER A 146 29.29 -13.59 -5.03
C SER A 146 27.96 -14.37 -5.07
N PHE A 147 27.92 -15.51 -5.78
CA PHE A 147 26.75 -16.40 -5.86
C PHE A 147 26.08 -16.69 -4.49
N PRO A 148 26.81 -17.07 -3.41
CA PRO A 148 26.18 -17.30 -2.12
C PRO A 148 25.57 -16.05 -1.48
N VAL A 149 26.19 -14.87 -1.68
CA VAL A 149 25.66 -13.60 -1.17
C VAL A 149 24.38 -13.23 -1.92
N LEU A 150 24.37 -13.40 -3.24
CA LEU A 150 23.20 -13.11 -4.07
C LEU A 150 22.04 -14.09 -3.79
N LEU A 151 22.35 -15.35 -3.50
CA LEU A 151 21.37 -16.34 -3.05
C LEU A 151 20.76 -15.97 -1.70
N ALA A 152 21.58 -15.60 -0.70
CA ALA A 152 21.11 -15.14 0.60
C ALA A 152 20.26 -13.86 0.48
N TYR A 153 20.67 -12.94 -0.39
CA TYR A 153 19.90 -11.75 -0.74
C TYR A 153 18.53 -12.15 -1.31
N VAL A 154 18.47 -13.03 -2.31
CA VAL A 154 17.20 -13.44 -2.93
C VAL A 154 16.25 -14.09 -1.94
N VAL A 155 16.75 -14.96 -1.06
CA VAL A 155 15.93 -15.61 -0.02
C VAL A 155 15.38 -14.55 0.95
N THR A 156 16.23 -13.65 1.45
CA THR A 156 15.84 -12.63 2.43
C THR A 156 14.90 -11.57 1.81
N TYR A 157 15.19 -11.12 0.60
CA TYR A 157 14.37 -10.21 -0.18
C TYR A 157 13.02 -10.85 -0.52
N GLY A 158 13.01 -12.13 -0.93
CA GLY A 158 11.80 -12.91 -1.20
C GLY A 158 10.90 -13.09 0.01
N LEU A 159 11.48 -13.48 1.16
CA LEU A 159 10.76 -13.56 2.43
C LEU A 159 10.11 -12.22 2.80
N SER A 160 10.88 -11.14 2.74
CA SER A 160 10.38 -9.80 3.05
C SER A 160 9.29 -9.35 2.07
N MET A 161 9.47 -9.63 0.78
CA MET A 161 8.47 -9.36 -0.28
C MET A 161 7.17 -10.12 -0.03
N SER A 162 7.22 -11.36 0.47
CA SER A 162 6.02 -12.12 0.84
C SER A 162 5.30 -11.47 2.01
N VAL A 163 6.03 -11.06 3.06
CA VAL A 163 5.46 -10.36 4.22
C VAL A 163 4.77 -9.07 3.78
N VAL A 164 5.47 -8.24 3.02
CA VAL A 164 4.95 -6.97 2.47
C VAL A 164 3.72 -7.22 1.60
N GLY A 165 3.77 -8.19 0.69
CA GLY A 165 2.66 -8.50 -0.21
C GLY A 165 1.40 -9.01 0.52
N SER A 166 1.57 -9.81 1.59
CA SER A 166 0.43 -10.27 2.40
C SER A 166 -0.17 -9.14 3.24
N LEU A 167 0.68 -8.36 3.91
CA LEU A 167 0.24 -7.27 4.79
C LEU A 167 -0.30 -6.05 4.04
N MET A 168 0.11 -5.84 2.78
CA MET A 168 -0.36 -4.71 1.97
C MET A 168 -1.89 -4.68 1.85
N PHE A 169 -2.53 -5.84 1.66
CA PHE A 169 -3.99 -5.92 1.62
C PHE A 169 -4.60 -5.86 3.02
N THR A 170 -3.99 -6.50 4.01
CA THR A 170 -4.46 -6.45 5.41
C THR A 170 -4.49 -5.03 5.96
N VAL A 171 -3.39 -4.29 5.84
CA VAL A 171 -3.31 -2.89 6.31
C VAL A 171 -4.27 -1.99 5.54
N LEU A 172 -4.47 -2.26 4.24
CA LEU A 172 -5.45 -1.53 3.44
C LEU A 172 -6.89 -1.78 3.92
N MET A 173 -7.25 -3.02 4.25
CA MET A 173 -8.56 -3.37 4.82
C MET A 173 -8.75 -2.76 6.21
N ASP A 174 -7.70 -2.74 7.05
CA ASP A 174 -7.75 -2.13 8.38
C ASP A 174 -7.91 -0.59 8.32
N THR A 175 -7.52 0.03 7.20
CA THR A 175 -7.53 1.50 7.02
C THR A 175 -8.84 2.02 6.41
N LEU A 176 -9.64 1.16 5.79
CA LEU A 176 -10.77 1.56 4.95
C LEU A 176 -12.08 0.90 5.36
N ASP A 177 -13.18 1.65 5.15
CA ASP A 177 -14.51 1.06 5.18
C ASP A 177 -14.71 0.09 4.01
N MET A 178 -15.26 -1.08 4.31
CA MET A 178 -15.45 -2.18 3.35
C MET A 178 -16.24 -1.79 2.10
N SER A 179 -17.13 -0.79 2.19
CA SER A 179 -17.96 -0.32 1.07
C SER A 179 -17.16 0.36 -0.05
N ARG A 180 -16.00 0.95 0.27
CA ARG A 180 -15.15 1.69 -0.69
C ARG A 180 -13.81 1.00 -0.96
N PHE A 181 -13.58 -0.17 -0.38
CA PHE A 181 -12.34 -0.94 -0.52
C PHE A 181 -11.95 -1.23 -1.98
N PRO A 182 -12.84 -1.70 -2.88
CA PRO A 182 -12.46 -2.00 -4.27
C PRO A 182 -12.03 -0.75 -5.05
N ALA A 183 -12.72 0.38 -4.83
CA ALA A 183 -12.38 1.65 -5.48
C ALA A 183 -11.02 2.19 -5.01
N ALA A 184 -10.70 2.00 -3.74
CA ALA A 184 -9.41 2.35 -3.18
C ALA A 184 -8.29 1.44 -3.72
N LEU A 185 -8.51 0.12 -3.73
CA LEU A 185 -7.54 -0.81 -4.26
C LEU A 185 -7.26 -0.56 -5.75
N GLY A 186 -8.29 -0.21 -6.54
CA GLY A 186 -8.12 0.22 -7.92
C GLY A 186 -7.23 1.46 -8.05
N LEU A 187 -7.40 2.45 -7.16
CA LEU A 187 -6.55 3.65 -7.13
C LEU A 187 -5.10 3.35 -6.76
N LEU A 188 -4.89 2.48 -5.78
CA LEU A 188 -3.55 2.01 -5.42
C LEU A 188 -2.88 1.31 -6.61
N ALA A 189 -3.59 0.41 -7.30
CA ALA A 189 -3.09 -0.32 -8.46
C ALA A 189 -2.74 0.60 -9.65
N ILE A 190 -3.53 1.65 -9.91
CA ILE A 190 -3.20 2.63 -10.96
C ILE A 190 -1.92 3.38 -10.61
N MET A 191 -1.78 3.85 -9.37
CA MET A 191 -0.58 4.58 -8.96
C MET A 191 0.66 3.67 -8.95
N GLU A 192 0.50 2.42 -8.56
CA GLU A 192 1.52 1.38 -8.69
C GLU A 192 1.90 1.16 -10.16
N SER A 193 0.92 1.10 -11.08
CA SER A 193 1.19 0.94 -12.52
C SER A 193 1.97 2.11 -13.11
N VAL A 194 1.65 3.35 -12.74
CA VAL A 194 2.41 4.54 -13.14
C VAL A 194 3.84 4.45 -12.62
N THR A 195 4.00 4.02 -11.39
CA THR A 195 5.30 3.84 -10.74
C THR A 195 6.12 2.75 -11.42
N LEU A 196 5.50 1.61 -11.74
CA LEU A 196 6.11 0.51 -12.50
C LEU A 196 6.55 0.93 -13.90
N LEU A 197 5.82 1.84 -14.54
CA LEU A 197 6.20 2.38 -15.84
C LEU A 197 7.40 3.34 -15.75
N ILE A 198 7.49 4.14 -14.68
CA ILE A 198 8.56 5.13 -14.46
C ILE A 198 9.83 4.50 -13.87
N GLY A 199 9.70 3.44 -13.07
CA GLY A 199 10.83 2.82 -12.35
C GLY A 199 11.97 2.38 -13.26
N PRO A 200 11.74 1.51 -14.27
CA PRO A 200 12.77 1.05 -15.19
C PRO A 200 13.48 2.16 -15.98
N PRO A 201 12.79 3.13 -16.62
CA PRO A 201 13.48 4.22 -17.32
C PRO A 201 14.24 5.15 -16.38
N LEU A 202 13.73 5.39 -15.16
CA LEU A 202 14.45 6.17 -14.15
C LEU A 202 15.74 5.46 -13.72
N ALA A 203 15.68 4.15 -13.52
CA ALA A 203 16.84 3.32 -13.22
C ALA A 203 17.83 3.26 -14.40
N GLY A 204 17.33 3.14 -15.63
CA GLY A 204 18.16 3.16 -16.84
C GLY A 204 18.95 4.45 -16.98
N ILE A 205 18.30 5.61 -16.82
CA ILE A 205 18.98 6.91 -16.83
C ILE A 205 20.03 6.98 -15.70
N LEU A 206 19.75 6.39 -14.53
CA LEU A 206 20.69 6.40 -13.41
C LEU A 206 21.92 5.53 -13.70
N VAL A 207 21.75 4.34 -14.28
CA VAL A 207 22.87 3.50 -14.75
C VAL A 207 23.66 4.22 -15.83
N ASP A 208 22.98 4.82 -16.83
CA ASP A 208 23.64 5.50 -17.95
C ASP A 208 24.52 6.68 -17.51
N ARG A 209 24.16 7.34 -16.39
CA ARG A 209 24.92 8.47 -15.85
C ARG A 209 26.04 8.06 -14.90
N THR A 210 25.84 7.00 -14.13
CA THR A 210 26.79 6.59 -13.08
C THR A 210 27.77 5.52 -13.56
N GLY A 211 27.41 4.75 -14.59
CA GLY A 211 28.19 3.63 -15.12
C GLY A 211 28.22 2.38 -14.23
N GLU A 212 27.67 2.46 -13.01
CA GLU A 212 27.83 1.44 -11.97
C GLU A 212 26.48 1.05 -11.36
N TYR A 213 26.17 -0.24 -11.34
CA TYR A 213 24.90 -0.77 -10.80
C TYR A 213 24.77 -0.52 -9.29
N PHE A 214 25.88 -0.41 -8.58
CA PHE A 214 25.94 -0.14 -7.14
C PHE A 214 25.10 1.08 -6.73
N TYR A 215 25.21 2.19 -7.46
CA TYR A 215 24.46 3.42 -7.15
C TYR A 215 22.95 3.23 -7.31
N VAL A 216 22.54 2.38 -8.24
CA VAL A 216 21.13 2.05 -8.44
C VAL A 216 20.60 1.22 -7.27
N PHE A 217 21.32 0.18 -6.85
CA PHE A 217 20.93 -0.60 -5.67
C PHE A 217 20.90 0.24 -4.40
N PHE A 218 21.87 1.14 -4.21
CA PHE A 218 21.90 2.06 -3.09
C PHE A 218 20.73 3.06 -3.14
N ALA A 219 20.43 3.66 -4.29
CA ALA A 219 19.29 4.56 -4.46
C ALA A 219 17.95 3.83 -4.22
N CYS A 220 17.83 2.58 -4.67
CA CYS A 220 16.66 1.75 -4.41
C CYS A 220 16.52 1.40 -2.92
N SER A 221 17.61 1.05 -2.26
CA SER A 221 17.64 0.82 -0.82
C SER A 221 17.21 2.08 -0.05
N ALA A 222 17.80 3.23 -0.37
CA ALA A 222 17.47 4.50 0.26
C ALA A 222 16.01 4.90 0.04
N THR A 223 15.48 4.74 -1.17
CA THR A 223 14.08 5.04 -1.47
C THR A 223 13.11 4.11 -0.74
N VAL A 224 13.36 2.80 -0.72
CA VAL A 224 12.51 1.84 0.03
C VAL A 224 12.63 2.07 1.54
N ALA A 225 13.83 2.26 2.08
CA ALA A 225 14.03 2.56 3.49
C ALA A 225 13.34 3.88 3.89
N SER A 226 13.47 4.93 3.07
CA SER A 226 12.77 6.20 3.31
C SER A 226 11.25 6.04 3.29
N SER A 227 10.71 5.21 2.39
CA SER A 227 9.28 4.90 2.34
C SER A 227 8.81 4.20 3.62
N ALA A 228 9.62 3.28 4.14
CA ALA A 228 9.29 2.50 5.31
C ALA A 228 9.30 3.36 6.57
N VAL A 229 10.30 4.24 6.72
CA VAL A 229 10.34 5.24 7.79
C VAL A 229 9.17 6.21 7.68
N PHE A 230 8.86 6.69 6.46
CA PHE A 230 7.73 7.58 6.22
C PHE A 230 6.40 6.94 6.65
N LEU A 231 6.16 5.69 6.27
CA LEU A 231 4.96 4.95 6.67
C LEU A 231 4.93 4.76 8.19
N MET A 232 6.04 4.32 8.79
CA MET A 232 6.15 4.12 10.23
C MET A 232 5.83 5.39 11.03
N VAL A 233 6.42 6.53 10.64
CA VAL A 233 6.19 7.83 11.29
C VAL A 233 4.76 8.31 11.07
N SER A 234 4.24 8.16 9.84
CA SER A 234 2.88 8.58 9.49
C SER A 234 1.84 7.84 10.32
N PHE A 235 1.95 6.51 10.42
CA PHE A 235 1.04 5.70 11.20
C PHE A 235 1.21 5.91 12.71
N TYR A 236 2.44 6.06 13.21
CA TYR A 236 2.68 6.40 14.61
C TYR A 236 2.03 7.74 14.99
N TRP A 237 2.12 8.74 14.12
CA TRP A 237 1.54 10.05 14.36
C TRP A 237 0.01 10.02 14.30
N LEU A 238 -0.57 9.22 13.40
CA LEU A 238 -2.02 8.95 13.34
C LEU A 238 -2.51 8.24 14.60
N ASP A 239 -1.85 7.18 15.05
CA ASP A 239 -2.19 6.48 16.29
C ASP A 239 -2.08 7.41 17.51
N ARG A 240 -1.05 8.26 17.54
CA ARG A 240 -0.89 9.25 18.62
C ARG A 240 -1.99 10.29 18.59
N ARG A 241 -2.44 10.73 17.41
CA ARG A 241 -3.57 11.66 17.28
C ARG A 241 -4.86 11.04 17.79
N ASP A 242 -5.15 9.80 17.43
CA ASP A 242 -6.39 9.14 17.83
C ASP A 242 -6.41 8.86 19.33
N ARG A 243 -5.28 8.45 19.91
CA ARG A 243 -5.14 8.34 21.38
C ARG A 243 -5.34 9.67 22.09
N LYS A 244 -4.90 10.79 21.51
CA LYS A 244 -5.11 12.14 22.09
C LYS A 244 -6.56 12.58 21.97
N ALA A 245 -7.23 12.29 20.85
CA ALA A 245 -8.65 12.56 20.67
C ALA A 245 -9.50 11.78 21.68
N LEU A 246 -9.21 10.49 21.88
CA LEU A 246 -9.89 9.67 22.90
C LEU A 246 -9.65 10.19 24.33
N LYS A 247 -8.43 10.65 24.65
CA LYS A 247 -8.11 11.23 25.97
C LYS A 247 -8.73 12.61 26.18
N GLY A 248 -8.86 13.43 25.13
CA GLY A 248 -9.52 14.74 25.19
C GLY A 248 -11.04 14.68 25.34
N GLN A 249 -11.65 13.53 25.02
CA GLN A 249 -13.08 13.26 25.20
C GLN A 249 -13.42 12.70 26.60
N GLN A 250 -12.43 12.40 27.45
CA GLN A 250 -12.68 12.07 28.87
C GLN A 250 -12.97 13.37 29.65
N VAL A 251 -14.26 13.53 29.99
CA VAL A 251 -14.84 14.59 30.86
C VAL A 251 -14.00 14.78 32.15
N PRO A 252 -13.80 16.03 32.66
CA PRO A 252 -13.12 16.27 33.94
C PRO A 252 -13.82 15.53 35.10
N PRO A 253 -13.09 15.14 36.17
CA PRO A 253 -13.67 14.37 37.27
C PRO A 253 -14.84 15.14 37.89
N GLN A 254 -16.03 14.53 37.88
CA GLN A 254 -17.16 15.07 38.62
C GLN A 254 -16.86 15.05 40.13
N VAL A 255 -17.26 16.15 40.76
CA VAL A 255 -17.15 16.55 42.16
C VAL A 255 -17.53 15.40 43.13
N PRO A 256 -16.90 15.27 44.33
CA PRO A 256 -17.17 14.16 45.24
C PRO A 256 -18.64 14.15 45.70
N PRO A 257 -19.25 12.98 45.97
CA PRO A 257 -20.64 12.93 46.42
C PRO A 257 -20.80 13.62 47.78
N GLN A 258 -21.55 14.73 47.78
CA GLN A 258 -22.16 15.29 48.99
C GLN A 258 -23.16 14.28 49.56
N LYS A 259 -23.03 14.04 50.87
CA LYS A 259 -23.87 13.17 51.70
C LYS A 259 -25.32 13.71 51.70
N PRO A 260 -26.34 12.97 51.26
CA PRO A 260 -27.72 13.41 51.45
C PRO A 260 -28.17 13.12 52.88
N ALA A 261 -28.58 14.17 53.58
CA ALA A 261 -29.38 14.09 54.78
C ALA A 261 -30.78 13.57 54.44
N SER A 262 -31.31 12.77 55.37
CA SER A 262 -32.69 12.39 55.64
C SER A 262 -33.80 13.19 54.92
N GLY A 263 -34.77 12.50 54.31
CA GLY A 263 -36.03 13.11 53.86
C GLY A 263 -36.88 12.21 52.96
N ASN A 264 -38.15 12.04 53.33
CA ASN A 264 -39.12 11.07 52.84
C ASN A 264 -39.63 11.24 51.39
N ASN A 265 -40.15 10.12 50.88
CA ASN A 265 -41.30 9.93 49.99
C ASN A 265 -41.20 10.11 48.45
N LEU A 266 -41.85 9.11 47.82
CA LEU A 266 -42.52 9.10 46.51
C LEU A 266 -41.70 8.64 45.29
N ILE A 267 -41.77 7.33 45.02
CA ILE A 267 -41.41 6.70 43.73
C ILE A 267 -42.65 6.70 42.83
N PRO A 268 -42.52 7.04 41.53
CA PRO A 268 -43.07 6.13 40.52
C PRO A 268 -41.99 5.55 39.59
N GLN A 269 -42.17 4.25 39.34
CA GLN A 269 -41.39 3.35 38.49
C GLN A 269 -41.33 3.81 37.02
N CYS A 270 -40.18 3.61 36.37
CA CYS A 270 -40.11 3.34 34.94
C CYS A 270 -39.12 2.18 34.67
N GLN A 271 -39.75 1.01 34.56
CA GLN A 271 -39.35 -0.26 33.96
C GLN A 271 -38.17 -0.24 32.96
N TYR A 272 -37.17 -1.09 33.19
CA TYR A 272 -36.23 -1.52 32.15
C TYR A 272 -36.67 -2.90 31.63
N ARG A 273 -37.03 -2.99 30.34
CA ARG A 273 -37.49 -4.22 29.68
C ARG A 273 -36.28 -5.00 29.16
N SER A 274 -35.88 -6.06 29.84
CA SER A 274 -34.88 -7.01 29.34
C SER A 274 -35.48 -7.96 28.31
N VAL A 275 -34.75 -8.19 27.22
CA VAL A 275 -35.11 -9.07 26.09
C VAL A 275 -34.89 -10.55 26.51
N PRO A 276 -35.79 -11.49 26.16
CA PRO A 276 -35.67 -12.90 26.57
C PRO A 276 -34.61 -13.63 25.74
N THR A 277 -33.79 -14.47 26.38
CA THR A 277 -33.10 -15.57 25.69
C THR A 277 -33.83 -16.86 26.05
N GLU A 278 -34.33 -17.52 25.02
CA GLU A 278 -35.09 -18.76 25.07
C GLU A 278 -34.14 -19.92 25.39
N GLY A 279 -34.31 -20.56 26.55
CA GLY A 279 -33.57 -21.78 26.89
C GLY A 279 -33.28 -21.99 28.37
N ASP A 280 -34.30 -21.96 29.23
CA ASP A 280 -34.30 -22.80 30.45
C ASP A 280 -35.76 -23.01 30.87
N LYS A 281 -36.47 -23.84 30.10
CA LYS A 281 -37.67 -24.51 30.58
C LYS A 281 -37.25 -25.92 30.96
N ASP A 282 -37.71 -26.35 32.12
CA ASP A 282 -37.62 -27.69 32.70
C ASP A 282 -36.56 -27.84 33.80
N LYS A 283 -36.80 -27.21 34.95
CA LYS A 283 -36.88 -27.93 36.23
C LYS A 283 -37.38 -27.03 37.36
N ALA A 284 -38.05 -27.67 38.32
CA ALA A 284 -38.56 -27.13 39.59
C ALA A 284 -39.98 -26.54 39.56
N SER A 285 -40.95 -27.38 39.20
CA SER A 285 -42.13 -27.54 40.06
C SER A 285 -41.71 -28.21 41.37
N ASP A 286 -42.46 -27.94 42.43
CA ASP A 286 -42.50 -28.64 43.74
C ASP A 286 -41.67 -28.04 44.89
N SER A 287 -42.32 -27.12 45.60
CA SER A 287 -42.53 -27.15 47.06
C SER A 287 -43.46 -25.98 47.39
N GLU A 288 -44.68 -26.22 47.85
CA GLU A 288 -45.01 -26.38 49.29
C GLU A 288 -44.51 -25.19 50.13
N THR A 289 -45.22 -24.61 51.09
CA THR A 289 -46.53 -24.78 51.72
C THR A 289 -46.54 -23.65 52.77
N GLY A 290 -47.69 -22.99 52.98
CA GLY A 290 -47.98 -22.25 54.22
C GLY A 290 -47.39 -20.84 54.33
N ASP A 291 -48.25 -19.83 54.42
CA ASP A 291 -48.86 -19.48 55.71
C ASP A 291 -49.84 -18.30 55.47
N ILE A 292 -51.13 -18.59 55.61
CA ILE A 292 -52.21 -17.58 55.61
C ILE A 292 -52.64 -17.46 57.07
N THR A 293 -52.23 -16.39 57.75
CA THR A 293 -53.03 -15.81 58.83
C THR A 293 -52.62 -14.35 59.05
N ARG A 294 -53.51 -13.40 58.72
CA ARG A 294 -54.08 -12.41 59.67
C ARG A 294 -54.81 -11.28 58.93
N LEU A 295 -56.12 -11.26 59.21
CA LEU A 295 -57.09 -10.14 59.27
C LEU A 295 -57.41 -9.37 57.98
#